data_AF-A0A3A0ELG3-F1
#
_entry.id   AF-A0A3A0ELG3-F1
#
_cell.length_a   1.000
_cell.length_b   1.000
_cell.length_c   1.000
_cell.angle_alpha   90.00
_cell.angle_beta   90.00
_cell.angle_gamma   90.00
#
_symmetry.space_group_name_H-M   'P 1'
#
loop_
_entity.id
_entity.type
_entity.pdbx_description
1 polymer ?
#
loop_
_entity_poly.entity_id
_entity_poly.type
_entity_poly.pdbx_seq_one_letter_code
_entity_poly.pdbx_strand_id
1 'polypeptide(L)'
;VLRETEAPARDLALLARLLAVLEQAELRTPRLAALRAQVATEGVAASRRIRRLGRLVELLDARRNQFFAPLGAILLFTTQVALAVDAWRAQCGPRLRAWLGAVAELEALASLATHAYEHPSDVFPELADGAPRFEAEGAGHPLLPEERCVRNDVRLGAEPAVLLVSGSNMSGKSTLLRTVGVAAVLAQAGAPVRARRLALSPLAIGASLRIFDSLQAGHSHFYAEIRRLHAVVALTAGPRPVCFLLDEILHGTNSHDRRIGAEAVVRTLVARGAIGLVTTHDLALARIADELAPRAANVHFEDQIVGGRMSFDYRMRPGVVTRSNALELMRAVGLEV
;
A
#
# COMPACT_ATOMS: atom_id res chain seq x y z
N VAL A 1 -21.53 17.74 26.33
CA VAL A 1 -20.93 18.86 27.09
C VAL A 1 -19.59 18.53 27.76
N LEU A 2 -19.48 17.67 28.79
CA LEU A 2 -18.17 17.30 29.38
C LEU A 2 -17.25 16.55 28.40
N ARG A 3 -17.80 15.57 27.65
CA ARG A 3 -17.06 14.81 26.62
C ARG A 3 -16.60 15.66 25.41
N GLU A 4 -17.23 16.79 25.13
CA GLU A 4 -16.93 17.62 23.95
C GLU A 4 -15.77 18.61 24.20
N THR A 5 -15.51 18.98 25.46
CA THR A 5 -14.39 19.87 25.85
C THR A 5 -13.15 19.11 26.34
N GLU A 6 -13.29 17.86 26.81
CA GLU A 6 -12.13 17.01 27.18
C GLU A 6 -11.26 16.63 25.97
N ALA A 7 -11.87 16.42 24.81
CA ALA A 7 -11.14 16.02 23.60
C ALA A 7 -10.14 17.10 23.11
N PRO A 8 -10.53 18.38 22.93
CA PRO A 8 -9.60 19.43 22.49
C PRO A 8 -8.39 19.65 23.42
N ALA A 9 -8.60 19.65 24.74
CA ALA A 9 -7.52 19.84 25.71
C ALA A 9 -6.53 18.66 25.67
N ARG A 10 -7.05 17.43 25.57
CA ARG A 10 -6.25 16.22 25.43
C ARG A 10 -5.43 16.22 24.13
N ASP A 11 -6.03 16.61 23.02
CA ASP A 11 -5.36 16.65 21.72
C ASP A 11 -4.23 17.69 21.70
N LEU A 12 -4.46 18.88 22.30
CA LEU A 12 -3.42 19.90 22.47
C LEU A 12 -2.27 19.41 23.36
N ALA A 13 -2.59 18.67 24.44
CA ALA A 13 -1.57 18.09 25.30
C ALA A 13 -0.74 17.02 24.57
N LEU A 14 -1.37 16.17 23.76
CA LEU A 14 -0.68 15.18 22.91
C LEU A 14 0.23 15.86 21.90
N LEU A 15 -0.29 16.83 21.13
CA LEU A 15 0.49 17.57 20.15
C LEU A 15 1.70 18.27 20.79
N ALA A 16 1.52 18.88 21.96
CA ALA A 16 2.62 19.50 22.69
C ALA A 16 3.71 18.51 23.11
N ARG A 17 3.35 17.26 23.42
CA ARG A 17 4.32 16.20 23.75
C ARG A 17 5.07 15.75 22.50
N LEU A 18 4.37 15.50 21.39
CA LEU A 18 4.98 15.10 20.12
C LEU A 18 5.96 16.17 19.60
N LEU A 19 5.56 17.45 19.66
CA LEU A 19 6.45 18.56 19.31
C LEU A 19 7.69 18.62 20.22
N ALA A 20 7.53 18.37 21.52
CA ALA A 20 8.66 18.36 22.45
C ALA A 20 9.66 17.24 22.13
N VAL A 21 9.17 16.05 21.74
CA VAL A 21 10.03 14.95 21.28
C VAL A 21 10.82 15.36 20.05
N LEU A 22 10.16 15.94 19.03
CA LEU A 22 10.82 16.41 17.81
C LEU A 22 11.85 17.53 18.07
N GLU A 23 11.54 18.46 18.98
CA GLU A 23 12.43 19.56 19.37
C GLU A 23 13.73 19.07 20.04
N GLN A 24 13.64 17.97 20.80
CA GLN A 24 14.73 17.39 21.60
C GLN A 24 15.52 16.29 20.87
N ALA A 25 14.96 15.71 19.81
CA ALA A 25 15.58 14.59 19.11
C ALA A 25 16.91 14.97 18.42
N GLU A 26 17.91 14.11 18.56
CA GLU A 26 19.18 14.20 17.82
C GLU A 26 19.02 13.69 16.38
N LEU A 27 18.46 14.55 15.53
CA LEU A 27 18.18 14.23 14.13
C LEU A 27 19.37 14.62 13.24
N ARG A 28 20.17 13.62 12.85
CA ARG A 28 21.45 13.83 12.14
C ARG A 28 21.31 13.90 10.61
N THR A 29 20.31 13.26 10.04
CA THR A 29 20.10 13.25 8.57
C THR A 29 19.47 14.57 8.09
N PRO A 30 19.80 15.07 6.89
CA PRO A 30 19.28 16.35 6.38
C PRO A 30 17.75 16.46 6.38
N ARG A 31 17.04 15.38 6.01
CA ARG A 31 15.56 15.36 5.99
C ARG A 31 14.97 15.54 7.38
N LEU A 32 15.46 14.79 8.37
CA LEU A 32 14.98 14.89 9.75
C LEU A 32 15.38 16.22 10.42
N ALA A 33 16.56 16.75 10.10
CA ALA A 33 16.98 18.08 10.53
C ALA A 33 16.06 19.17 9.97
N ALA A 34 15.62 19.06 8.72
CA ALA A 34 14.66 19.98 8.12
C ALA A 34 13.30 19.94 8.84
N LEU A 35 12.80 18.77 9.23
CA LEU A 35 11.57 18.65 10.04
C LEU A 35 11.71 19.34 11.40
N ARG A 36 12.84 19.16 12.08
CA ARG A 36 13.14 19.87 13.32
C ARG A 36 13.21 21.38 13.12
N ALA A 37 13.79 21.84 12.01
CA ALA A 37 13.86 23.27 11.69
C ALA A 37 12.48 23.89 11.44
N GLN A 38 11.51 23.15 10.89
CA GLN A 38 10.14 23.64 10.69
C GLN A 38 9.40 23.92 12.01
N VAL A 39 9.74 23.20 13.08
CA VAL A 39 9.18 23.42 14.43
C VAL A 39 10.04 24.34 15.28
N ALA A 40 11.27 24.64 14.85
CA ALA A 40 12.12 25.60 15.52
C ALA A 40 11.53 27.00 15.39
N THR A 41 11.37 27.66 16.52
CA THR A 41 10.81 29.00 16.61
C THR A 41 11.80 29.92 17.30
N GLU A 42 11.92 31.15 16.80
CA GLU A 42 12.68 32.19 17.48
C GLU A 42 12.11 32.42 18.90
N GLY A 43 12.97 32.25 19.90
CA GLY A 43 12.67 32.48 21.32
C GLY A 43 11.93 31.34 22.04
N VAL A 44 10.70 31.01 21.63
CA VAL A 44 9.82 30.08 22.39
C VAL A 44 9.37 28.90 21.56
N ALA A 45 9.82 27.71 21.95
CA ALA A 45 9.50 26.40 21.36
C ALA A 45 8.00 26.20 21.04
N ALA A 46 7.72 25.53 19.91
CA ALA A 46 6.37 25.24 19.44
C ALA A 46 5.56 24.44 20.49
N SER A 47 6.19 23.47 21.15
CA SER A 47 5.57 22.68 22.23
C SER A 47 5.06 23.55 23.37
N ARG A 48 5.83 24.58 23.78
CA ARG A 48 5.42 25.53 24.82
C ARG A 48 4.27 26.42 24.36
N ARG A 49 4.26 26.83 23.09
CA ARG A 49 3.16 27.61 22.50
C ARG A 49 1.87 26.81 22.47
N ILE A 50 1.89 25.53 22.09
CA ILE A 50 0.71 24.66 22.15
C ILE A 50 0.24 24.46 23.61
N ARG A 51 1.14 24.23 24.57
CA ARG A 51 0.76 24.14 26.00
C ARG A 51 0.09 25.41 26.51
N ARG A 52 0.55 26.59 26.07
CA ARG A 52 -0.08 27.86 26.43
C ARG A 52 -1.54 27.92 25.93
N LEU A 53 -1.80 27.47 24.71
CA LEU A 53 -3.18 27.37 24.20
C LEU A 53 -4.02 26.41 25.03
N GLY A 54 -3.48 25.22 25.36
CA GLY A 54 -4.15 24.25 26.24
C GLY A 54 -4.56 24.88 27.59
N ARG A 55 -3.65 25.61 28.24
CA ARG A 55 -3.95 26.34 29.48
C ARG A 55 -5.03 27.42 29.29
N LEU A 56 -5.05 28.13 28.17
CA LEU A 56 -6.10 29.13 27.89
C LEU A 56 -7.48 28.46 27.72
N VAL A 57 -7.54 27.28 27.10
CA VAL A 57 -8.77 26.48 26.98
C VAL A 57 -9.22 25.98 28.35
N GLU A 58 -8.31 25.45 29.17
CA GLU A 58 -8.61 25.04 30.55
C GLU A 58 -9.08 26.22 31.42
N LEU A 59 -8.44 27.40 31.28
CA LEU A 59 -8.88 28.62 31.94
C LEU A 59 -10.28 29.03 31.50
N LEU A 60 -10.63 28.88 30.23
CA LEU A 60 -11.98 29.15 29.74
C LEU A 60 -13.01 28.25 30.43
N ASP A 61 -12.67 27.00 30.76
CA ASP A 61 -13.56 26.10 31.49
C ASP A 61 -13.79 26.53 32.96
N ALA A 62 -12.88 27.31 33.56
CA ALA A 62 -13.08 27.88 34.90
C ALA A 62 -14.34 28.75 35.00
N ARG A 63 -14.87 29.26 33.88
CA ARG A 63 -16.16 29.97 33.81
C ARG A 63 -17.35 29.11 34.27
N ARG A 64 -17.22 27.79 34.22
CA ARG A 64 -18.26 26.84 34.66
C ARG A 64 -18.28 26.66 36.18
N ASN A 65 -17.28 27.17 36.91
CA ASN A 65 -17.25 27.12 38.36
C ASN A 65 -18.19 28.18 38.96
N GLN A 66 -19.23 27.74 39.69
CA GLN A 66 -20.27 28.59 40.27
C GLN A 66 -19.72 29.61 41.28
N PHE A 67 -18.64 29.28 41.99
CA PHE A 67 -18.00 30.19 42.93
C PHE A 67 -17.15 31.27 42.23
N PHE A 68 -16.62 30.97 41.05
CA PHE A 68 -15.80 31.89 40.27
C PHE A 68 -16.61 32.77 39.31
N ALA A 69 -17.80 32.31 38.90
CA ALA A 69 -18.61 32.99 37.89
C ALA A 69 -18.93 34.48 38.20
N PRO A 70 -19.28 34.90 39.44
CA PRO A 70 -19.53 36.31 39.74
C PRO A 70 -18.29 37.18 39.57
N LEU A 71 -17.13 36.70 40.06
CA LEU A 71 -15.85 37.38 39.90
C LEU A 71 -15.42 37.43 38.43
N GLY A 72 -15.63 36.34 37.70
CA GLY A 72 -15.34 36.25 36.28
C GLY A 72 -16.15 37.24 35.44
N ALA A 73 -17.40 37.51 35.82
CA ALA A 73 -18.23 38.53 35.15
C ALA A 73 -17.69 39.95 35.37
N ILE A 74 -17.33 40.31 36.61
CA ILE A 74 -16.78 41.63 36.95
C ILE A 74 -15.45 41.88 36.22
N LEU A 75 -14.60 40.86 36.16
CA LEU A 75 -13.28 40.95 35.53
C LEU A 75 -13.31 40.82 34.00
N LEU A 76 -14.49 40.66 33.40
CA LEU A 76 -14.65 40.33 31.98
C LEU A 76 -13.77 39.14 31.56
N PHE A 77 -13.66 38.14 32.43
CA PHE A 77 -12.71 37.04 32.32
C PHE A 77 -12.78 36.31 30.98
N THR A 78 -13.99 36.01 30.51
CA THR A 78 -14.20 35.37 29.19
C THR A 78 -13.62 36.22 28.06
N THR A 79 -13.80 37.54 28.10
CA THR A 79 -13.26 38.47 27.11
C THR A 79 -11.73 38.50 27.17
N GLN A 80 -11.15 38.54 28.37
CA GLN A 80 -9.69 38.49 28.56
C GLN A 80 -9.08 37.21 28.00
N VAL A 81 -9.69 36.05 28.27
CA VAL A 81 -9.25 34.76 27.72
C VAL A 81 -9.43 34.72 26.20
N ALA A 82 -10.55 35.23 25.67
CA ALA A 82 -10.78 35.31 24.23
C ALA A 82 -9.72 36.17 23.52
N LEU A 83 -9.38 37.34 24.07
CA LEU A 83 -8.31 38.19 23.56
C LEU A 83 -6.95 37.48 23.62
N ALA A 84 -6.66 36.74 24.70
CA ALA A 84 -5.43 35.97 24.82
C ALA A 84 -5.35 34.82 23.79
N VAL A 85 -6.46 34.15 23.51
CA VAL A 85 -6.56 33.11 22.47
C VAL A 85 -6.41 33.71 21.08
N ASP A 86 -7.02 34.87 20.79
CA ASP A 86 -6.88 35.53 19.50
C ASP A 86 -5.45 36.05 19.28
N ALA A 87 -4.82 36.62 20.32
CA ALA A 87 -3.41 37.00 20.28
C ALA A 87 -2.50 35.78 20.02
N TRP A 88 -2.79 34.65 20.66
CA TRP A 88 -2.10 33.39 20.37
C TRP A 88 -2.30 32.96 18.92
N ARG A 89 -3.54 33.03 18.40
CA ARG A 89 -3.90 32.65 17.03
C ARG A 89 -3.18 33.53 16.01
N ALA A 90 -3.12 34.84 16.23
CA ALA A 90 -2.41 35.77 15.37
C ALA A 90 -0.89 35.45 15.31
N GLN A 91 -0.29 35.08 16.45
CA GLN A 91 1.15 34.80 16.53
C GLN A 91 1.54 33.39 16.06
N CYS A 92 0.71 32.37 16.33
CA CYS A 92 1.05 30.96 16.16
C CYS A 92 0.24 30.28 15.05
N GLY A 93 -0.97 30.75 14.76
CA GLY A 93 -1.90 30.18 13.78
C GLY A 93 -1.27 29.95 12.40
N PRO A 94 -0.53 30.92 11.83
CA PRO A 94 0.14 30.73 10.53
C PRO A 94 1.14 29.55 10.51
N ARG A 95 1.74 29.21 11.66
CA ARG A 95 2.76 28.15 11.78
C ARG A 95 2.17 26.78 12.15
N LEU A 96 0.93 26.75 12.66
CA LEU A 96 0.30 25.53 13.17
C LEU A 96 0.24 24.41 12.12
N ARG A 97 -0.08 24.75 10.86
CA ARG A 97 -0.12 23.77 9.76
C ARG A 97 1.26 23.14 9.51
N ALA A 98 2.33 23.93 9.57
CA ALA A 98 3.69 23.43 9.41
C ALA A 98 4.08 22.52 10.57
N TRP A 99 3.73 22.87 11.81
CA TRP A 99 3.99 22.03 12.98
C TRP A 99 3.26 20.70 12.92
N LEU A 100 1.99 20.70 12.53
CA LEU A 100 1.21 19.47 12.32
C LEU A 100 1.80 18.63 11.20
N GLY A 101 2.19 19.24 10.08
CA GLY A 101 2.85 18.55 8.97
C GLY A 101 4.18 17.90 9.39
N ALA A 102 5.00 18.59 10.17
CA ALA A 102 6.27 18.04 10.66
C ALA A 102 6.07 16.85 11.62
N VAL A 103 5.08 16.93 12.52
CA VAL A 103 4.71 15.82 13.40
C VAL A 103 4.16 14.64 12.60
N ALA A 104 3.28 14.89 11.63
CA ALA A 104 2.69 13.85 10.79
C ALA A 104 3.75 13.11 9.94
N GLU A 105 4.71 13.84 9.37
CA GLU A 105 5.82 13.24 8.63
C GLU A 105 6.72 12.41 9.56
N LEU A 106 7.04 12.92 10.76
CA LEU A 106 7.82 12.16 11.74
C LEU A 106 7.09 10.86 12.15
N GLU A 107 5.79 10.92 12.37
CA GLU A 107 4.96 9.76 12.73
C GLU A 107 4.93 8.74 11.60
N ALA A 108 4.75 9.18 10.34
CA ALA A 108 4.81 8.31 9.17
C ALA A 108 6.19 7.61 9.05
N LEU A 109 7.28 8.36 9.21
CA LEU A 109 8.64 7.82 9.18
C LEU A 109 8.90 6.86 10.35
N ALA A 110 8.39 7.16 11.55
CA ALA A 110 8.49 6.28 12.71
C ALA A 110 7.75 4.97 12.51
N SER A 111 6.59 4.99 11.83
CA SER A 111 5.85 3.78 11.45
C SER A 111 6.68 2.88 10.52
N LEU A 112 7.29 3.46 9.49
CA LEU A 112 8.18 2.72 8.58
C LEU A 112 9.44 2.21 9.28
N ALA A 113 10.04 3.01 10.17
CA ALA A 113 11.18 2.62 10.97
C ALA A 113 10.85 1.48 11.93
N THR A 114 9.65 1.49 12.53
CA THR A 114 9.17 0.40 13.39
C THR A 114 9.01 -0.88 12.57
N HIS A 115 8.39 -0.80 11.39
CA HIS A 115 8.28 -1.94 10.48
C HIS A 115 9.66 -2.53 10.13
N ALA A 116 10.65 -1.66 9.84
CA ALA A 116 12.02 -2.08 9.55
C ALA A 116 12.71 -2.74 10.76
N TYR A 117 12.48 -2.20 11.96
CA TYR A 117 13.02 -2.76 13.20
C TYR A 117 12.44 -4.16 13.50
N GLU A 118 11.14 -4.35 13.24
CA GLU A 118 10.47 -5.64 13.44
C GLU A 118 10.86 -6.70 12.39
N HIS A 119 11.40 -6.28 11.24
CA HIS A 119 11.77 -7.16 10.12
C HIS A 119 13.24 -6.96 9.70
N PRO A 120 14.21 -7.33 10.55
CA PRO A 120 15.63 -7.05 10.30
C PRO A 120 16.22 -7.78 9.08
N SER A 121 15.55 -8.81 8.57
CA SER A 121 15.92 -9.53 7.34
C SER A 121 15.38 -8.90 6.06
N ASP A 122 14.44 -7.96 6.17
CA ASP A 122 13.85 -7.29 5.02
C ASP A 122 14.80 -6.19 4.53
N VAL A 123 14.85 -5.96 3.22
CA VAL A 123 15.86 -5.10 2.58
C VAL A 123 15.25 -3.81 2.08
N PHE A 124 15.98 -2.70 2.18
CA PHE A 124 15.58 -1.48 1.48
C PHE A 124 15.77 -1.65 -0.03
N PRO A 125 14.79 -1.23 -0.85
CA PRO A 125 14.84 -1.38 -2.30
C PRO A 125 15.88 -0.44 -2.95
N GLU A 126 16.38 -0.85 -4.10
CA GLU A 126 17.13 0.00 -5.02
C GLU A 126 16.15 0.67 -5.99
N LEU A 127 16.02 1.99 -5.91
CA LEU A 127 15.23 2.74 -6.88
C LEU A 127 16.04 2.99 -8.14
N ALA A 128 15.46 2.55 -9.24
CA ALA A 128 16.03 2.58 -10.57
C ALA A 128 15.57 3.77 -11.39
N ASP A 129 16.50 4.47 -12.02
CA ASP A 129 16.16 5.39 -13.10
C ASP A 129 16.05 4.67 -14.45
N GLY A 130 15.29 5.26 -15.38
CA GLY A 130 15.21 4.82 -16.77
C GLY A 130 13.99 3.95 -17.08
N ALA A 131 14.21 2.88 -17.84
CA ALA A 131 13.15 2.00 -18.34
C ALA A 131 12.40 1.29 -17.19
N PRO A 132 11.11 0.98 -17.37
CA PRO A 132 10.32 0.29 -16.35
C PRO A 132 10.96 -1.06 -16.00
N ARG A 133 11.20 -1.30 -14.70
CA ARG A 133 11.70 -2.57 -14.20
C ARG A 133 11.16 -2.93 -12.81
N PHE A 134 11.01 -4.22 -12.56
CA PHE A 134 10.78 -4.81 -11.25
C PHE A 134 11.58 -6.12 -11.17
N GLU A 135 12.63 -6.13 -10.36
CA GLU A 135 13.55 -7.24 -10.20
C GLU A 135 13.67 -7.59 -8.72
N ALA A 136 13.09 -8.71 -8.33
CA ALA A 136 13.11 -9.20 -6.96
C ALA A 136 13.77 -10.57 -6.91
N GLU A 137 14.68 -10.75 -5.96
CA GLU A 137 15.27 -12.04 -5.63
C GLU A 137 14.68 -12.52 -4.31
N GLY A 138 13.99 -13.66 -4.33
CA GLY A 138 13.33 -14.25 -3.19
C GLY A 138 12.27 -13.34 -2.56
N ALA A 139 11.35 -12.79 -3.37
CA ALA A 139 10.23 -11.99 -2.89
C ALA A 139 9.24 -12.85 -2.08
N GLY A 140 8.82 -12.35 -0.92
CA GLY A 140 7.82 -12.94 -0.05
C GLY A 140 6.72 -11.94 0.32
N HIS A 141 5.53 -12.45 0.66
CA HIS A 141 4.43 -11.59 1.07
C HIS A 141 4.58 -11.19 2.55
N PRO A 142 4.56 -9.89 2.92
CA PRO A 142 4.91 -9.48 4.28
C PRO A 142 3.94 -9.94 5.37
N LEU A 143 2.70 -10.29 4.99
CA LEU A 143 1.69 -10.83 5.91
C LEU A 143 1.74 -12.36 6.08
N LEU A 144 2.62 -13.07 5.37
CA LEU A 144 2.82 -14.50 5.59
C LEU A 144 3.87 -14.71 6.68
N PRO A 145 3.65 -15.67 7.62
CA PRO A 145 4.68 -16.09 8.56
C PRO A 145 5.92 -16.57 7.82
N GLU A 146 7.11 -16.24 8.32
CA GLU A 146 8.39 -16.54 7.67
C GLU A 146 8.53 -18.04 7.40
N GLU A 147 8.10 -18.88 8.34
CA GLU A 147 8.22 -20.35 8.26
C GLU A 147 7.35 -20.97 7.16
N ARG A 148 6.33 -20.22 6.69
CA ARG A 148 5.39 -20.64 5.64
C ARG A 148 5.57 -19.87 4.34
N CYS A 149 6.43 -18.85 4.33
CA CYS A 149 6.59 -17.97 3.19
C CYS A 149 7.56 -18.56 2.18
N VAL A 150 7.02 -19.22 1.13
CA VAL A 150 7.82 -19.64 -0.01
C VAL A 150 8.13 -18.42 -0.87
N ARG A 151 9.41 -18.06 -0.92
CA ARG A 151 9.95 -16.91 -1.65
C ARG A 151 10.17 -17.24 -3.13
N ASN A 152 9.86 -16.30 -4.01
CA ASN A 152 9.98 -16.47 -5.46
C ASN A 152 10.75 -15.30 -6.10
N ASP A 153 11.59 -15.60 -7.10
CA ASP A 153 12.25 -14.58 -7.89
C ASP A 153 11.27 -14.01 -8.92
N VAL A 154 11.30 -12.69 -9.18
CA VAL A 154 10.44 -12.03 -10.18
C VAL A 154 11.27 -11.05 -10.98
N ARG A 155 11.19 -11.13 -12.31
CA ARG A 155 11.86 -10.19 -13.22
C ARG A 155 10.87 -9.70 -14.26
N LEU A 156 10.69 -8.38 -14.30
CA LEU A 156 9.87 -7.67 -15.27
C LEU A 156 10.65 -6.47 -15.78
N GLY A 157 10.61 -6.23 -17.09
CA GLY A 157 11.32 -5.12 -17.72
C GLY A 157 11.03 -5.03 -19.21
N ALA A 158 12.06 -4.84 -20.02
CA ALA A 158 11.90 -4.91 -21.48
C ALA A 158 11.53 -6.34 -21.93
N GLU A 159 12.23 -7.34 -21.39
CA GLU A 159 12.08 -8.76 -21.74
C GLU A 159 12.22 -9.64 -20.49
N PRO A 160 11.13 -10.24 -19.98
CA PRO A 160 9.74 -10.00 -20.36
C PRO A 160 9.17 -8.73 -19.71
N ALA A 161 8.27 -8.05 -20.42
CA ALA A 161 7.40 -7.03 -19.83
C ALA A 161 6.24 -7.65 -19.05
N VAL A 162 5.77 -8.84 -19.43
CA VAL A 162 4.65 -9.51 -18.77
C VAL A 162 4.93 -10.97 -18.47
N LEU A 163 4.53 -11.41 -17.28
CA LEU A 163 4.49 -12.82 -16.90
C LEU A 163 3.05 -13.34 -16.94
N LEU A 164 2.83 -14.37 -17.74
CA LEU A 164 1.58 -15.13 -17.79
C LEU A 164 1.71 -16.28 -16.78
N VAL A 165 1.00 -16.16 -15.65
CA VAL A 165 1.10 -17.06 -14.51
C VAL A 165 -0.03 -18.09 -14.55
N SER A 166 0.32 -19.33 -14.86
CA SER A 166 -0.61 -20.46 -14.92
C SER A 166 -0.49 -21.38 -13.69
N GLY A 167 -1.46 -22.27 -13.51
CA GLY A 167 -1.49 -23.25 -12.42
C GLY A 167 -2.89 -23.40 -11.83
N SER A 168 -3.07 -24.44 -11.01
CA SER A 168 -4.34 -24.77 -10.35
C SER A 168 -4.77 -23.71 -9.34
N ASN A 169 -6.04 -23.76 -8.92
CA ASN A 169 -6.51 -22.90 -7.84
C ASN A 169 -5.76 -23.24 -6.55
N MET A 170 -5.54 -22.23 -5.71
CA MET A 170 -4.79 -22.35 -4.44
C MET A 170 -3.27 -22.57 -4.59
N SER A 171 -2.71 -22.62 -5.80
CA SER A 171 -1.27 -22.85 -6.03
C SER A 171 -0.35 -21.66 -5.69
N GLY A 172 -0.91 -20.50 -5.34
CA GLY A 172 -0.15 -19.31 -4.95
C GLY A 172 -0.12 -18.16 -5.97
N LYS A 173 -0.79 -18.30 -7.12
CA LYS A 173 -0.82 -17.26 -8.18
C LYS A 173 -1.23 -15.87 -7.67
N SER A 174 -2.39 -15.75 -7.03
CA SER A 174 -2.87 -14.47 -6.50
C SER A 174 -1.97 -13.93 -5.37
N THR A 175 -1.33 -14.81 -4.60
CA THR A 175 -0.34 -14.43 -3.58
C THR A 175 0.91 -13.82 -4.22
N LEU A 176 1.38 -14.35 -5.34
CA LEU A 176 2.49 -13.77 -6.11
C LEU A 176 2.14 -12.35 -6.59
N LEU A 177 0.96 -12.15 -7.20
CA LEU A 177 0.51 -10.82 -7.63
C LEU A 177 0.48 -9.83 -6.48
N ARG A 178 -0.12 -10.23 -5.33
CA ARG A 178 -0.16 -9.40 -4.13
C ARG A 178 1.24 -9.10 -3.60
N THR A 179 2.15 -10.07 -3.66
CA THR A 179 3.55 -9.90 -3.24
C THR A 179 4.25 -8.82 -4.06
N VAL A 180 4.14 -8.87 -5.39
CA VAL A 180 4.71 -7.86 -6.29
C VAL A 180 4.10 -6.49 -6.03
N GLY A 181 2.77 -6.41 -5.92
CA GLY A 181 2.07 -5.14 -5.67
C GLY A 181 2.43 -4.52 -4.33
N VAL A 182 2.41 -5.30 -3.25
CA VAL A 182 2.75 -4.82 -1.90
C VAL A 182 4.23 -4.43 -1.82
N ALA A 183 5.14 -5.22 -2.39
CA ALA A 183 6.56 -4.88 -2.45
C ALA A 183 6.79 -3.56 -3.19
N ALA A 184 6.12 -3.33 -4.32
CA ALA A 184 6.25 -2.07 -5.07
C ALA A 184 5.68 -0.86 -4.33
N VAL A 185 4.59 -1.02 -3.57
CA VAL A 185 4.01 0.05 -2.73
C VAL A 185 4.91 0.37 -1.54
N LEU A 186 5.35 -0.66 -0.80
CA LEU A 186 6.27 -0.51 0.34
C LEU A 186 7.58 0.16 -0.10
N ALA A 187 8.14 -0.31 -1.22
CA ALA A 187 9.38 0.24 -1.75
C ALA A 187 9.26 1.73 -2.09
N GLN A 188 8.18 2.13 -2.78
CA GLN A 188 7.94 3.53 -3.14
C GLN A 188 7.51 4.40 -1.95
N ALA A 189 7.01 3.79 -0.86
CA ALA A 189 6.76 4.47 0.41
C ALA A 189 8.06 4.69 1.22
N GLY A 190 9.18 4.06 0.83
CA GLY A 190 10.45 4.13 1.56
C GLY A 190 10.58 3.10 2.68
N ALA A 191 9.78 2.03 2.64
CA ALA A 191 9.85 0.92 3.58
C ALA A 191 10.79 -0.20 3.07
N PRO A 192 11.37 -1.02 3.96
CA PRO A 192 11.99 -2.26 3.54
C PRO A 192 10.95 -3.24 2.99
N VAL A 193 11.41 -4.21 2.21
CA VAL A 193 10.59 -5.23 1.57
C VAL A 193 11.11 -6.62 1.89
N ARG A 194 10.18 -7.58 1.92
CA ARG A 194 10.52 -9.00 2.12
C ARG A 194 11.11 -9.62 0.87
N ALA A 195 12.41 -9.41 0.68
CA ALA A 195 13.19 -10.00 -0.40
C ALA A 195 14.64 -10.14 0.03
N ARG A 196 15.45 -10.90 -0.72
CA ARG A 196 16.92 -10.84 -0.62
C ARG A 196 17.46 -9.60 -1.33
N ARG A 197 16.83 -9.22 -2.44
CA ARG A 197 17.11 -8.01 -3.20
C ARG A 197 15.84 -7.55 -3.89
N LEU A 198 15.60 -6.24 -3.96
CA LEU A 198 14.59 -5.63 -4.83
C LEU A 198 15.19 -4.41 -5.52
N ALA A 199 15.12 -4.38 -6.84
CA ALA A 199 15.38 -3.19 -7.66
C ALA A 199 14.16 -2.88 -8.52
N LEU A 200 13.68 -1.65 -8.49
CA LEU A 200 12.49 -1.25 -9.26
C LEU A 200 12.54 0.22 -9.68
N SER A 201 11.95 0.51 -10.83
CA SER A 201 11.66 1.89 -11.23
C SER A 201 10.44 2.43 -10.46
N PRO A 202 10.24 3.76 -10.38
CA PRO A 202 8.97 4.32 -9.94
C PRO A 202 7.82 3.83 -10.85
N LEU A 203 6.79 3.21 -10.26
CA LEU A 203 5.72 2.53 -10.99
C LEU A 203 4.35 2.95 -10.44
N ALA A 204 3.40 3.23 -11.34
CA ALA A 204 1.99 3.32 -10.98
C ALA A 204 1.40 1.92 -10.89
N ILE A 205 0.80 1.55 -9.75
CA ILE A 205 0.24 0.21 -9.57
C ILE A 205 -1.21 0.17 -10.07
N GLY A 206 -1.50 -0.70 -11.03
CA GLY A 206 -2.84 -0.96 -11.54
C GLY A 206 -3.25 -2.39 -11.26
N ALA A 207 -4.23 -2.61 -10.38
CA ALA A 207 -4.60 -3.96 -9.97
C ALA A 207 -6.08 -4.25 -10.24
N SER A 208 -6.35 -5.39 -10.86
CA SER A 208 -7.67 -6.02 -10.92
C SER A 208 -7.54 -7.39 -10.28
N LEU A 209 -7.64 -7.43 -8.95
CA LEU A 209 -7.64 -8.65 -8.16
C LEU A 209 -9.08 -9.02 -7.81
N ARG A 210 -9.39 -10.31 -7.72
CA ARG A 210 -10.72 -10.74 -7.26
C ARG A 210 -10.97 -10.26 -5.83
N ILE A 211 -12.07 -9.52 -5.65
CA ILE A 211 -12.64 -9.16 -4.35
C ILE A 211 -13.98 -9.87 -4.29
N PHE A 212 -14.28 -10.49 -3.15
CA PHE A 212 -15.57 -11.14 -2.89
C PHE A 212 -16.74 -10.19 -3.21
N ASP A 213 -17.76 -10.74 -3.86
CA ASP A 213 -18.89 -9.99 -4.37
C ASP A 213 -19.61 -9.20 -3.27
N SER A 214 -19.96 -7.96 -3.59
CA SER A 214 -21.02 -7.23 -2.92
C SER A 214 -22.29 -7.41 -3.74
N LEU A 215 -23.30 -8.09 -3.19
CA LEU A 215 -24.64 -8.26 -3.77
C LEU A 215 -25.39 -6.93 -4.01
N GLN A 216 -24.83 -5.79 -3.61
CA GLN A 216 -25.51 -4.49 -3.55
C GLN A 216 -25.33 -3.59 -4.78
N ALA A 217 -24.49 -3.93 -5.75
CA ALA A 217 -24.28 -3.10 -6.94
C ALA A 217 -24.99 -3.73 -8.15
N GLY A 218 -26.12 -3.16 -8.57
CA GLY A 218 -26.96 -3.63 -9.69
C GLY A 218 -26.33 -3.54 -11.10
N HIS A 219 -25.03 -3.82 -11.24
CA HIS A 219 -24.33 -3.97 -12.51
C HIS A 219 -23.85 -5.42 -12.67
N SER A 220 -23.92 -5.96 -13.89
CA SER A 220 -23.34 -7.28 -14.20
C SER A 220 -21.86 -7.31 -13.81
N HIS A 221 -21.44 -8.37 -13.11
CA HIS A 221 -20.04 -8.62 -12.68
C HIS A 221 -19.05 -8.36 -13.83
N PHE A 222 -19.40 -8.83 -15.03
CA PHE A 222 -18.60 -8.65 -16.24
C PHE A 222 -18.36 -7.18 -16.60
N TYR A 223 -19.37 -6.32 -16.45
CA TYR A 223 -19.22 -4.89 -16.73
C TYR A 223 -18.34 -4.19 -15.69
N ALA A 224 -18.47 -4.55 -14.42
CA ALA A 224 -17.60 -4.04 -13.36
C ALA A 224 -16.12 -4.44 -13.60
N GLU A 225 -15.90 -5.67 -14.08
CA GLU A 225 -14.58 -6.15 -14.48
C GLU A 225 -14.01 -5.34 -15.66
N ILE A 226 -14.78 -5.12 -16.73
CA ILE A 226 -14.37 -4.28 -17.86
C ILE A 226 -13.99 -2.87 -17.39
N ARG A 227 -14.79 -2.26 -16.50
CA ARG A 227 -14.50 -0.92 -15.97
C ARG A 227 -13.19 -0.88 -15.18
N ARG A 228 -12.86 -1.94 -14.43
CA ARG A 228 -11.58 -2.04 -13.71
C ARG A 228 -10.41 -2.17 -14.69
N LEU A 229 -10.52 -3.03 -15.70
CA LEU A 229 -9.50 -3.17 -16.74
C LEU A 229 -9.28 -1.84 -17.49
N HIS A 230 -10.36 -1.13 -17.83
CA HIS A 230 -10.29 0.20 -18.42
C HIS A 230 -9.55 1.18 -17.50
N ALA A 231 -9.85 1.18 -16.19
CA ALA A 231 -9.16 2.04 -15.24
C ALA A 231 -7.65 1.74 -15.16
N VAL A 232 -7.25 0.47 -15.19
CA VAL A 232 -5.83 0.07 -15.25
C VAL A 232 -5.17 0.55 -16.53
N VAL A 233 -5.82 0.39 -17.69
CA VAL A 233 -5.33 0.90 -18.97
C VAL A 233 -5.25 2.42 -18.99
N ALA A 234 -6.16 3.12 -18.32
CA ALA A 234 -6.13 4.59 -18.24
C ALA A 234 -4.92 5.12 -17.45
N LEU A 235 -4.39 4.35 -16.48
CA LEU A 235 -3.18 4.73 -15.73
C LEU A 235 -1.96 4.92 -16.62
N THR A 236 -1.91 4.26 -17.79
CA THR A 236 -0.78 4.39 -18.71
C THR A 236 -0.69 5.77 -19.38
N ALA A 237 -1.72 6.61 -19.23
CA ALA A 237 -1.67 8.01 -19.68
C ALA A 237 -0.95 8.92 -18.67
N GLY A 238 -0.64 8.41 -17.48
CA GLY A 238 0.10 9.13 -16.45
C GLY A 238 1.61 9.23 -16.72
N PRO A 239 2.33 9.99 -15.89
CA PRO A 239 3.77 10.23 -16.07
C PRO A 239 4.66 9.04 -15.69
N ARG A 240 4.10 8.01 -15.04
CA ARG A 240 4.85 6.83 -14.59
C ARG A 240 4.43 5.60 -15.38
N PRO A 241 5.35 4.70 -15.73
CA PRO A 241 5.00 3.40 -16.26
C PRO A 241 4.11 2.63 -15.28
N VAL A 242 3.23 1.78 -15.81
CA VAL A 242 2.29 1.02 -15.00
C VAL A 242 2.86 -0.36 -14.69
N CYS A 243 2.76 -0.78 -13.43
CA CYS A 243 2.86 -2.19 -13.01
C CYS A 243 1.44 -2.74 -12.89
N PHE A 244 1.02 -3.58 -13.83
CA PHE A 244 -0.32 -4.15 -13.84
C PHE A 244 -0.36 -5.54 -13.19
N LEU A 245 -1.41 -5.78 -12.40
CA LEU A 245 -1.64 -7.04 -11.67
C LEU A 245 -3.07 -7.51 -11.95
N LEU A 246 -3.19 -8.46 -12.87
CA LEU A 246 -4.47 -8.90 -13.41
C LEU A 246 -4.74 -10.35 -12.98
N ASP A 247 -5.66 -10.53 -12.03
CA ASP A 247 -5.99 -11.85 -11.50
C ASP A 247 -7.22 -12.40 -12.19
N GLU A 248 -7.06 -13.46 -12.97
CA GLU A 248 -8.16 -14.20 -13.58
C GLU A 248 -9.15 -13.26 -14.30
N ILE A 249 -8.70 -12.60 -15.37
CA ILE A 249 -9.49 -11.60 -16.11
C ILE A 249 -10.53 -12.21 -17.06
N LEU A 250 -11.62 -11.46 -17.25
CA LEU A 250 -12.76 -11.72 -18.13
C LEU A 250 -13.43 -13.08 -17.87
N HIS A 251 -13.60 -13.44 -16.59
CA HIS A 251 -14.16 -14.75 -16.23
C HIS A 251 -15.66 -14.91 -16.49
N GLY A 252 -16.38 -13.79 -16.65
CA GLY A 252 -17.81 -13.78 -16.91
C GLY A 252 -18.23 -14.06 -18.35
N THR A 253 -17.31 -14.39 -19.26
CA THR A 253 -17.61 -14.66 -20.68
C THR A 253 -17.07 -16.01 -21.16
N ASN A 254 -17.46 -16.43 -22.37
CA ASN A 254 -16.99 -17.65 -23.02
C ASN A 254 -15.46 -17.63 -23.23
N SER A 255 -14.84 -18.81 -23.34
CA SER A 255 -13.37 -18.92 -23.41
C SER A 255 -12.75 -18.23 -24.64
N HIS A 256 -13.49 -18.15 -25.74
CA HIS A 256 -13.00 -17.51 -26.97
C HIS A 256 -12.90 -15.99 -26.82
N ASP A 257 -13.98 -15.34 -26.41
CA ASP A 257 -14.06 -13.90 -26.18
C ASP A 257 -13.13 -13.48 -25.04
N ARG A 258 -13.00 -14.34 -24.01
CA ARG A 258 -12.04 -14.14 -22.91
C ARG A 258 -10.62 -14.05 -23.43
N ARG A 259 -10.18 -14.99 -24.27
CA ARG A 259 -8.83 -15.00 -24.83
C ARG A 259 -8.57 -13.72 -25.63
N ILE A 260 -9.47 -13.39 -26.56
CA ILE A 260 -9.33 -12.21 -27.43
C ILE A 260 -9.29 -10.92 -26.60
N GLY A 261 -10.21 -10.77 -25.65
CA GLY A 261 -10.27 -9.59 -24.80
C GLY A 261 -9.06 -9.46 -23.88
N ALA A 262 -8.62 -10.56 -23.26
CA ALA A 262 -7.45 -10.59 -22.40
C ALA A 262 -6.19 -10.23 -23.17
N GLU A 263 -5.99 -10.84 -24.33
CA GLU A 263 -4.87 -10.57 -25.23
C GLU A 263 -4.85 -9.10 -25.66
N ALA A 264 -5.99 -8.55 -26.10
CA ALA A 264 -6.10 -7.15 -26.50
C ALA A 264 -5.70 -6.18 -25.37
N VAL A 265 -6.15 -6.46 -24.14
CA VAL A 265 -5.80 -5.65 -22.96
C VAL A 265 -4.30 -5.75 -22.66
N VAL A 266 -3.75 -6.96 -22.59
CA VAL A 266 -2.31 -7.18 -22.30
C VAL A 266 -1.44 -6.56 -23.38
N ARG A 267 -1.75 -6.79 -24.66
CA ARG A 267 -1.05 -6.18 -25.81
C ARG A 267 -1.07 -4.66 -25.72
N THR A 268 -2.21 -4.06 -25.36
CA THR A 268 -2.32 -2.61 -25.19
C THR A 268 -1.44 -2.10 -24.05
N LEU A 269 -1.47 -2.75 -22.89
CA LEU A 269 -0.63 -2.37 -21.73
C LEU A 269 0.86 -2.45 -22.07
N VAL A 270 1.29 -3.57 -22.66
CA VAL A 270 2.67 -3.81 -23.07
C VAL A 270 3.10 -2.80 -24.15
N ALA A 271 2.24 -2.51 -25.14
CA ALA A 271 2.52 -1.50 -26.17
C ALA A 271 2.71 -0.08 -25.58
N ARG A 272 2.05 0.23 -24.47
CA ARG A 272 2.20 1.49 -23.74
C ARG A 272 3.32 1.50 -22.71
N GLY A 273 4.21 0.50 -22.73
CA GLY A 273 5.38 0.42 -21.85
C GLY A 273 5.07 -0.02 -20.43
N ALA A 274 3.88 -0.58 -20.17
CA ALA A 274 3.57 -1.17 -18.87
C ALA A 274 4.23 -2.55 -18.72
N ILE A 275 4.52 -2.91 -17.47
CA ILE A 275 5.03 -4.22 -17.06
C ILE A 275 4.04 -4.88 -16.10
N GLY A 276 4.02 -6.21 -15.95
CA GLY A 276 3.06 -6.80 -15.02
C GLY A 276 2.92 -8.31 -15.03
N LEU A 277 1.92 -8.77 -14.27
CA LEU A 277 1.56 -10.17 -14.15
C LEU A 277 0.09 -10.36 -14.50
N VAL A 278 -0.20 -11.46 -15.19
CA VAL A 278 -1.56 -11.91 -15.48
C VAL A 278 -1.69 -13.35 -15.03
N THR A 279 -2.65 -13.65 -14.15
CA THR A 279 -2.93 -15.03 -13.79
C THR A 279 -4.04 -15.61 -14.67
N THR A 280 -3.95 -16.90 -14.92
CA THR A 280 -4.98 -17.64 -15.63
C THR A 280 -4.97 -19.11 -15.19
N HIS A 281 -6.13 -19.76 -15.23
CA HIS A 281 -6.22 -21.22 -15.24
C HIS A 281 -6.48 -21.77 -16.65
N ASP A 282 -6.78 -20.89 -17.62
CA ASP A 282 -7.01 -21.25 -19.01
C ASP A 282 -5.68 -21.25 -19.78
N LEU A 283 -5.30 -22.44 -20.27
CA LEU A 283 -4.11 -22.65 -21.08
C LEU A 283 -4.17 -21.91 -22.43
N ALA A 284 -5.37 -21.54 -22.91
CA ALA A 284 -5.50 -20.73 -24.11
C ALA A 284 -4.90 -19.33 -23.92
N LEU A 285 -4.93 -18.78 -22.70
CA LEU A 285 -4.29 -17.50 -22.38
C LEU A 285 -2.76 -17.63 -22.28
N ALA A 286 -2.21 -18.83 -22.05
CA ALA A 286 -0.77 -19.04 -22.08
C ALA A 286 -0.17 -18.78 -23.48
N ARG A 287 -0.95 -18.96 -24.55
CA ARG A 287 -0.55 -18.67 -25.93
C ARG A 287 -0.29 -17.18 -26.18
N ILE A 288 -0.85 -16.29 -25.35
CA ILE A 288 -0.57 -14.84 -25.43
C ILE A 288 0.93 -14.57 -25.27
N ALA A 289 1.62 -15.37 -24.44
CA ALA A 289 3.05 -15.20 -24.25
C ALA A 289 3.84 -15.53 -25.53
N ASP A 290 3.42 -16.56 -26.27
CA ASP A 290 4.06 -16.95 -27.53
C ASP A 290 3.89 -15.87 -28.60
N GLU A 291 2.70 -15.27 -28.68
CA GLU A 291 2.38 -14.20 -29.64
C GLU A 291 3.04 -12.84 -29.32
N LEU A 292 3.40 -12.61 -28.06
CA LEU A 292 4.05 -11.38 -27.59
C LEU A 292 5.55 -11.58 -27.30
N ALA A 293 6.10 -12.76 -27.57
CA ALA A 293 7.52 -13.04 -27.38
C ALA A 293 8.40 -12.05 -28.17
N PRO A 294 9.54 -11.57 -27.62
CA PRO A 294 10.13 -11.91 -26.31
C PRO A 294 9.59 -11.09 -25.12
N ARG A 295 8.59 -10.21 -25.35
CA ARG A 295 8.08 -9.27 -24.33
C ARG A 295 7.13 -9.93 -23.33
N ALA A 296 6.78 -11.18 -23.53
CA ALA A 296 5.94 -11.96 -22.62
C ALA A 296 6.58 -13.33 -22.37
N ALA A 297 6.44 -13.84 -21.16
CA ALA A 297 6.91 -15.17 -20.80
C ALA A 297 5.86 -15.92 -19.97
N ASN A 298 5.78 -17.24 -20.20
CA ASN A 298 4.96 -18.13 -19.39
C ASN A 298 5.73 -18.56 -18.14
N VAL A 299 5.03 -18.56 -17.01
CA VAL A 299 5.44 -19.19 -15.76
C VAL A 299 4.27 -19.96 -15.17
N HIS A 300 4.57 -20.92 -14.31
CA HIS A 300 3.52 -21.73 -13.69
C HIS A 300 3.86 -22.15 -12.25
N PHE A 301 2.81 -22.53 -11.55
CA PHE A 301 2.86 -23.24 -10.27
C PHE A 301 2.31 -24.64 -10.46
N GLU A 302 2.94 -25.61 -9.81
CA GLU A 302 2.55 -27.03 -9.85
C GLU A 302 1.78 -27.42 -8.60
N ASP A 303 0.89 -28.40 -8.77
CA ASP A 303 0.30 -29.18 -7.68
C ASP A 303 0.85 -30.61 -7.71
N GLN A 304 0.79 -31.29 -6.56
CA GLN A 304 1.19 -32.68 -6.41
C GLN A 304 0.17 -33.41 -5.53
N ILE A 305 0.01 -34.71 -5.74
CA ILE A 305 -0.78 -35.56 -4.85
C ILE A 305 0.17 -36.28 -3.89
N VAL A 306 0.06 -35.97 -2.60
CA VAL A 306 0.82 -36.62 -1.53
C VAL A 306 -0.17 -37.25 -0.56
N GLY A 307 -0.16 -38.58 -0.43
CA GLY A 307 -1.06 -39.31 0.47
C GLY A 307 -2.55 -39.09 0.17
N GLY A 308 -2.92 -38.99 -1.11
CA GLY A 308 -4.32 -38.78 -1.54
C GLY A 308 -4.84 -37.34 -1.31
N ARG A 309 -3.96 -36.40 -0.96
CA ARG A 309 -4.31 -34.97 -0.80
C ARG A 309 -3.50 -34.11 -1.76
N MET A 310 -4.14 -33.06 -2.26
CA MET A 310 -3.46 -32.05 -3.06
C MET A 310 -2.52 -31.23 -2.18
N SER A 311 -1.27 -31.14 -2.60
CA SER A 311 -0.18 -30.43 -1.96
C SER A 311 0.44 -29.45 -2.95
N PHE A 312 0.91 -28.31 -2.45
CA PHE A 312 1.49 -27.23 -3.25
C PHE A 312 2.84 -26.84 -2.66
N ASP A 313 3.87 -26.75 -3.50
CA ASP A 313 5.18 -26.26 -3.07
C ASP A 313 5.33 -24.74 -3.17
N TYR A 314 4.35 -24.08 -3.79
CA TYR A 314 4.29 -22.62 -3.99
C TYR A 314 5.52 -22.03 -4.71
N ARG A 315 6.19 -22.82 -5.55
CA ARG A 315 7.35 -22.37 -6.34
C ARG A 315 6.95 -22.07 -7.77
N MET A 316 7.25 -20.85 -8.21
CA MET A 316 7.11 -20.41 -9.59
C MET A 316 8.20 -21.04 -10.44
N ARG A 317 7.82 -21.57 -11.61
CA ARG A 317 8.71 -22.21 -12.58
C ARG A 317 8.51 -21.59 -13.96
N PRO A 318 9.56 -21.56 -14.81
CA PRO A 318 9.40 -21.12 -16.19
C PRO A 318 8.55 -22.10 -17.01
N GLY A 319 7.88 -21.59 -18.03
CA GLY A 319 7.08 -22.38 -18.98
C GLY A 319 5.62 -22.52 -18.57
N VAL A 320 4.87 -23.27 -19.39
CA VAL A 320 3.44 -23.57 -19.18
C VAL A 320 3.30 -24.84 -18.35
N VAL A 321 2.27 -24.93 -17.52
CA VAL A 321 1.94 -26.16 -16.80
C VAL A 321 1.66 -27.31 -17.77
N THR A 322 2.36 -28.45 -17.58
CA THR A 322 2.23 -29.62 -18.46
C THR A 322 1.24 -30.67 -17.95
N ARG A 323 0.95 -30.68 -16.64
CA ARG A 323 0.06 -31.67 -15.99
C ARG A 323 -0.75 -30.99 -14.88
N SER A 324 -2.04 -31.29 -14.81
CA SER A 324 -2.94 -30.88 -13.71
C SER A 324 -3.49 -32.14 -13.06
N ASN A 325 -3.28 -32.31 -11.75
CA ASN A 325 -3.68 -33.54 -11.06
C ASN A 325 -5.11 -33.48 -10.52
N ALA A 326 -5.89 -32.46 -10.92
CA ALA A 326 -7.28 -32.30 -10.48
C ALA A 326 -8.14 -33.53 -10.84
N LEU A 327 -7.96 -34.12 -12.02
CA LEU A 327 -8.66 -35.34 -12.42
C LEU A 327 -8.24 -36.56 -11.59
N GLU A 328 -6.95 -36.68 -11.26
CA GLU A 328 -6.45 -37.73 -10.38
C GLU A 328 -7.00 -37.59 -8.96
N LEU A 329 -7.15 -36.35 -8.46
CA LEU A 329 -7.78 -36.08 -7.18
C LEU A 329 -9.26 -36.45 -7.19
N MET A 330 -10.00 -36.09 -8.25
CA MET A 330 -11.41 -36.45 -8.38
C MET A 330 -11.58 -37.98 -8.33
N ARG A 331 -10.73 -38.73 -9.04
CA ARG A 331 -10.70 -40.21 -8.96
C ARG A 331 -10.34 -40.71 -7.57
N ALA A 332 -9.36 -40.10 -6.89
CA ALA A 332 -8.95 -40.48 -5.53
C ALA A 332 -10.06 -40.25 -4.48
N VAL A 333 -10.97 -39.30 -4.72
CA VAL A 333 -12.15 -39.03 -3.86
C VAL A 333 -13.37 -39.85 -4.29
N GLY A 334 -13.24 -40.70 -5.32
CA GLY A 334 -14.29 -41.64 -5.76
C GLY A 334 -15.27 -41.06 -6.77
N LEU A 335 -14.93 -39.96 -7.45
CA LEU A 335 -15.72 -39.45 -8.57
C LEU A 335 -15.30 -40.17 -9.86
N GLU A 336 -16.28 -40.62 -10.65
CA GLU A 336 -16.05 -41.22 -11.97
C GLU A 336 -15.82 -40.13 -13.02
N VAL A 337 -14.53 -39.84 -13.31
CA VAL A 337 -14.07 -38.81 -14.27
C VAL A 337 -12.90 -39.29 -15.13
#